data_AF-A0A7Z8VG37-F1
#
_entry.id   AF-A0A7Z8VG37-F1
#
_cell.length_a   1.000
_cell.length_b   1.000
_cell.length_c   1.000
_cell.angle_alpha   90.00
_cell.angle_beta   90.00
_cell.angle_gamma   90.00
#
_symmetry.space_group_name_H-M   'P 1'
#
loop_
_entity.id
_entity.type
_entity.pdbx_description
1 polymer ?
#
loop_
_entity_poly.entity_id
_entity_poly.type
_entity_poly.pdbx_seq_one_letter_code
_entity_poly.pdbx_strand_id
1 'polypeptide(L)' 'DTIMNRMIFDGEDLSDLLSPLELGWKARIKKESALMEDLAPHLHKLAKGREISGLSAYE' A
#
# COMPACT_ATOMS: atom_id res chain seq x y z
N ASP A 1 5.32 -8.05 -10.31
CA ASP A 1 5.66 -9.37 -9.72
C ASP A 1 6.38 -9.28 -8.36
N THR A 2 6.88 -8.10 -7.96
CA THR A 2 7.86 -7.97 -6.87
C THR A 2 7.28 -8.08 -5.45
N ILE A 3 6.05 -7.60 -5.21
CA ILE A 3 5.46 -7.54 -3.87
C ILE A 3 5.18 -8.94 -3.31
N MET A 4 4.57 -9.82 -4.10
CA MET A 4 4.22 -11.18 -3.65
C MET A 4 5.43 -12.12 -3.57
N ASN A 5 6.47 -11.88 -4.39
CA ASN A 5 7.67 -12.71 -4.40
C ASN A 5 8.64 -12.35 -3.25
N ARG A 6 8.70 -11.07 -2.85
CA ARG A 6 9.55 -10.61 -1.75
C ARG A 6 8.82 -10.38 -0.42
N MET A 7 7.49 -10.34 -0.43
CA MET A 7 6.67 -9.88 0.71
C MET A 7 7.11 -8.49 1.19
N ILE A 8 7.45 -7.63 0.24
CA ILE A 8 7.83 -6.24 0.50
C ILE A 8 6.79 -5.36 -0.18
N PHE A 9 6.07 -4.59 0.62
CA PHE A 9 5.18 -3.54 0.15
C PHE A 9 5.94 -2.23 0.22
N ASP A 10 6.04 -1.54 -0.92
CA ASP A 10 6.71 -0.26 -0.99
C ASP A 10 5.67 0.85 -1.05
N GLY A 11 5.73 1.77 -0.09
CA GLY A 11 4.85 2.95 -0.05
C GLY A 11 5.07 3.87 -1.24
N GLU A 12 6.27 3.82 -1.84
CA GLU A 12 6.62 4.58 -3.02
C GLU A 12 5.84 4.08 -4.25
N ASP A 13 5.55 2.77 -4.35
CA ASP A 13 4.72 2.15 -5.41
C ASP A 13 3.28 2.67 -5.35
N LEU A 14 2.74 2.83 -4.13
CA LEU A 14 1.41 3.42 -3.94
C LEU A 14 1.39 4.92 -4.30
N SER A 15 2.43 5.66 -3.92
CA SER A 15 2.56 7.07 -4.28
C SER A 15 2.77 7.28 -5.77
N ASP A 16 3.47 6.37 -6.45
CA ASP A 16 3.63 6.33 -7.91
C ASP A 16 2.29 6.04 -8.60
N LEU A 17 1.51 5.09 -8.09
CA LEU A 17 0.15 4.80 -8.55
C LEU A 17 -0.80 6.01 -8.40
N LEU A 18 -0.61 6.81 -7.34
CA LEU A 18 -1.40 8.01 -7.06
C LEU A 18 -0.88 9.26 -7.79
N SER A 19 0.37 9.28 -8.23
CA SER A 19 1.02 10.38 -8.94
C SER A 19 0.30 10.79 -10.25
N PRO A 20 -0.11 9.88 -11.15
CA PRO A 20 -0.76 10.24 -12.41
C PRO A 20 -2.23 10.65 -12.26
N LEU A 21 -2.84 10.48 -11.07
CA LEU A 21 -4.23 10.88 -10.85
C LEU A 21 -4.42 12.40 -10.68
N GLU A 22 -3.33 13.19 -10.77
CA GLU A 22 -3.31 14.65 -10.58
C GLU A 22 -4.04 15.11 -9.30
N LEU A 23 -4.08 14.23 -8.30
CA LEU A 23 -4.71 14.51 -7.02
C LEU A 23 -3.79 15.44 -6.26
N GLY A 24 -4.29 16.64 -5.93
CA GLY A 24 -3.58 17.55 -5.03
C GLY A 24 -3.18 16.82 -3.75
N TRP A 25 -2.01 17.16 -3.18
CA TRP A 25 -1.41 16.52 -1.99
C TRP A 25 -2.41 16.08 -0.91
N LYS A 26 -3.42 16.91 -0.58
CA LYS A 26 -4.48 16.58 0.38
C LYS A 26 -5.33 15.37 -0.04
N ALA A 27 -5.73 15.31 -1.30
CA ALA A 27 -6.48 14.18 -1.85
C ALA A 27 -5.60 12.94 -1.96
N ARG A 28 -4.30 13.11 -2.24
CA ARG A 28 -3.33 12.01 -2.24
C ARG A 28 -3.27 11.32 -0.87
N ILE A 29 -3.02 12.07 0.20
CA ILE A 29 -2.96 11.51 1.57
C ILE A 29 -4.29 10.90 2.01
N LYS A 30 -5.42 11.55 1.71
CA LYS A 30 -6.74 11.00 2.06
C LYS A 30 -7.00 9.66 1.34
N LYS A 31 -6.59 9.56 0.08
CA LYS A 31 -6.77 8.36 -0.74
C LYS A 31 -5.78 7.26 -0.34
N GLU A 32 -4.55 7.64 0.00
CA GLU A 32 -3.52 6.77 0.54
C GLU A 32 -3.96 6.14 1.86
N SER A 33 -4.45 6.94 2.82
CA SER A 33 -5.01 6.42 4.08
C SER A 33 -6.18 5.47 3.86
N ALA A 34 -7.15 5.86 3.03
CA ALA A 34 -8.32 5.02 2.73
C ALA A 34 -7.94 3.73 1.97
N LEU A 35 -6.95 3.81 1.07
CA LEU A 35 -6.38 2.65 0.40
C LEU A 35 -5.71 1.75 1.42
N MET A 36 -4.85 2.26 2.30
CA MET A 36 -4.16 1.46 3.30
C MET A 36 -5.12 0.72 4.23
N GLU A 37 -6.20 1.37 4.69
CA GLU A 37 -7.22 0.73 5.54
C GLU A 37 -7.93 -0.45 4.84
N ASP A 38 -8.16 -0.37 3.53
CA ASP A 38 -8.78 -1.44 2.73
C ASP A 38 -7.76 -2.49 2.27
N LEU A 39 -6.56 -2.05 1.90
CA LEU A 39 -5.50 -2.87 1.31
C LEU A 39 -4.77 -3.69 2.37
N ALA A 40 -4.61 -3.19 3.59
CA ALA A 40 -3.94 -3.90 4.69
C ALA A 40 -4.55 -5.29 4.98
N PRO A 41 -5.87 -5.45 5.23
CA PRO A 41 -6.46 -6.77 5.44
C PRO A 41 -6.42 -7.65 4.18
N HIS A 42 -6.51 -7.06 2.98
CA HIS A 42 -6.41 -7.78 1.72
C HIS A 42 -5.00 -8.36 1.49
N LEU A 43 -3.97 -7.55 1.72
CA LEU A 43 -2.56 -7.94 1.64
C LEU A 43 -2.20 -8.98 2.70
N HIS A 44 -2.64 -8.79 3.94
CA HIS A 44 -2.43 -9.77 5.02
C HIS A 44 -3.05 -11.14 4.69
N LYS A 45 -4.26 -11.14 4.11
CA LYS A 45 -4.96 -12.35 3.66
C LYS A 45 -4.25 -13.03 2.48
N LEU A 46 -3.72 -12.25 1.54
CA LEU A 46 -2.95 -12.75 0.40
C LEU A 46 -1.59 -13.34 0.84
N ALA A 47 -0.95 -12.72 1.83
CA ALA A 47 0.29 -13.22 2.42
C ALA A 47 0.12 -14.46 3.31
N LYS A 48 -1.12 -14.95 3.48
CA LYS A 48 -1.46 -16.14 4.29
C LYS A 48 -0.87 -16.09 5.70
N GLY A 49 -0.94 -14.92 6.36
CA GLY A 49 -0.42 -14.71 7.71
C GLY A 49 1.10 -14.51 7.79
N ARG A 50 1.76 -14.21 6.66
CA ARG A 50 3.13 -13.68 6.65
C ARG A 50 3.09 -12.17 6.70
N GLU A 51 3.94 -11.58 7.54
CA GLU A 51 4.10 -10.13 7.64
C GLU A 51 4.73 -9.59 6.37
N ILE A 52 4.12 -8.56 5.80
CA ILE A 52 4.62 -7.88 4.62
C ILE A 52 5.48 -6.71 5.11
N SER A 53 6.77 -6.77 4.81
CA SER A 53 7.71 -5.70 5.16
C SER A 53 7.32 -4.42 4.42
N GLY A 54 7.11 -3.33 5.15
CA GLY A 54 6.65 -2.04 4.61
C GLY A 54 5.13 -1.83 4.70
N LEU A 55 4.33 -2.89 4.89
CA LEU A 55 2.92 -2.73 5.26
C LEU A 55 2.78 -2.31 6.73
N SER A 56 3.68 -2.80 7.61
CA SER A 56 3.75 -2.41 9.02
C SER A 56 4.08 -0.93 9.25
N ALA A 57 4.58 -0.20 8.25
CA ALA A 57 4.79 1.24 8.35
C ALA A 57 3.46 2.04 8.36
N TYR A 58 2.38 1.36 8.00
CA TYR A 58 1.03 1.88 7.93
C TYR A 58 0.06 1.19 8.91
N GLU A 59 0.58 0.30 9.76
CA GLU A 59 -0.14 -0.35 10.87
C GLU A 59 0.05 0.42 12.19
#